data_AF-A0A5C8AWS8-F1
#
_entry.id   AF-A0A5C8AWS8-F1
#
_cell.length_a   1.000
_cell.length_b   1.000
_cell.length_c   1.000
_cell.angle_alpha   90.00
_cell.angle_beta   90.00
_cell.angle_gamma   90.00
#
_symmetry.space_group_name_H-M   'P 1'
#
loop_
_entity.id
_entity.type
_entity.pdbx_description
1 polymer ?
#
loop_
_entity_poly.entity_id
_entity_poly.type
_entity_poly.pdbx_seq_one_letter_code
_entity_poly.pdbx_strand_id
1 'polypeptide(L)'
;MRKLLVVLLALPALSFASSLDMSTLKCKNMSITTTTTLKQVQDNCLIKDQKSHKGMYEVEFKNDTTGKSVKCDFAKNDPTAVVNGCR
;
A
#
# COMPACT_ATOMS: atom_id res chain seq x y z
N MET A 1 54.44 11.58 8.99
CA MET A 1 53.41 10.52 8.98
C MET A 1 52.07 11.15 8.61
N ARG A 2 51.56 10.83 7.42
CA ARG A 2 50.29 11.35 6.86
C ARG A 2 49.13 10.92 7.76
N LYS A 3 48.42 11.87 8.36
CA LYS A 3 47.12 11.59 9.01
C LYS A 3 46.03 11.88 7.99
N LEU A 4 45.51 10.83 7.36
CA LEU A 4 44.38 10.88 6.44
C LEU A 4 43.13 11.37 7.18
N LEU A 5 42.62 12.53 6.78
CA LEU A 5 41.25 12.96 7.07
C LEU A 5 40.34 12.31 6.02
N VAL A 6 39.73 11.18 6.36
CA VAL A 6 38.62 10.62 5.60
C VAL A 6 37.34 11.07 6.30
N VAL A 7 36.82 12.21 5.86
CA VAL A 7 35.48 12.68 6.20
C VAL A 7 34.50 11.81 5.40
N LEU A 8 33.99 10.74 6.02
CA LEU A 8 32.85 10.00 5.50
C LEU A 8 31.61 10.90 5.66
N LEU A 9 31.31 11.67 4.62
CA LEU A 9 29.99 12.25 4.40
C LEU A 9 29.02 11.10 4.12
N ALA A 10 28.46 10.53 5.20
CA ALA A 10 27.29 9.68 5.11
C ALA A 10 26.12 10.56 4.68
N LEU A 11 25.86 10.61 3.36
CA LEU A 11 24.60 11.13 2.86
C LEU A 11 23.48 10.22 3.40
N PRO A 12 22.50 10.75 4.16
CA PRO A 12 21.32 9.99 4.46
C PRO A 12 20.59 9.75 3.14
N ALA A 13 20.52 8.49 2.70
CA ALA A 13 19.65 8.08 1.61
C ALA A 13 18.21 8.36 2.06
N LEU A 14 17.65 9.47 1.60
CA LEU A 14 16.24 9.80 1.73
C LEU A 14 15.46 8.71 1.01
N SER A 15 15.06 7.69 1.76
CA SER A 15 14.12 6.69 1.29
C SER A 15 12.77 7.40 1.20
N PHE A 16 12.41 7.85 0.00
CA PHE A 16 11.09 8.38 -0.26
C PHE A 16 10.09 7.24 -0.12
N ALA A 17 9.55 7.07 1.09
CA ALA A 17 8.25 6.44 1.26
C ALA A 17 7.25 7.38 0.57
N SER A 18 7.01 7.18 -0.73
CA SER A 18 5.92 7.84 -1.43
C SER A 18 4.65 7.45 -0.69
N SER A 19 4.16 8.33 0.19
CA SER A 19 2.89 8.14 0.86
C SER A 19 1.87 8.06 -0.26
N LEU A 20 1.32 6.87 -0.49
CA LEU A 20 0.20 6.75 -1.39
C LEU A 20 -0.93 7.57 -0.78
N ASP A 21 -1.31 8.61 -1.51
CA ASP A 21 -2.38 9.48 -1.08
C ASP A 21 -3.69 8.71 -1.20
N MET A 22 -4.10 8.13 -0.06
CA MET A 22 -5.33 7.35 0.09
C MET A 22 -6.56 8.12 -0.42
N SER A 23 -6.52 9.47 -0.45
CA SER A 23 -7.61 10.28 -1.00
C SER A 23 -7.88 10.05 -2.50
N THR A 24 -6.89 9.52 -3.23
CA THR A 24 -6.97 9.25 -4.67
C THR A 24 -7.25 7.78 -5.00
N LEU A 25 -7.27 6.90 -4.00
CA LEU A 25 -7.54 5.49 -4.19
C LEU A 25 -9.03 5.27 -4.42
N LYS A 26 -9.39 4.98 -5.67
CA LYS A 26 -10.76 4.64 -6.04
C LYS A 26 -10.78 3.35 -6.84
N CYS A 27 -11.82 2.57 -6.61
CA CYS A 27 -12.16 1.45 -7.47
C CYS A 27 -13.65 1.53 -7.78
N LYS A 28 -13.98 1.52 -9.07
CA LYS A 28 -15.29 1.85 -9.62
C LYS A 28 -15.86 3.13 -8.98
N ASN A 29 -16.96 3.00 -8.25
CA ASN A 29 -17.67 4.12 -7.60
C ASN A 29 -17.33 4.26 -6.10
N MET A 30 -16.34 3.52 -5.59
CA MET A 30 -15.96 3.51 -4.18
C MET A 30 -14.58 4.12 -3.98
N SER A 31 -14.46 5.04 -3.02
CA SER A 31 -13.17 5.51 -2.52
C SER A 31 -12.68 4.61 -1.39
N ILE A 32 -11.41 4.22 -1.42
CA ILE A 32 -10.77 3.46 -0.35
C ILE A 32 -10.39 4.43 0.78
N THR A 33 -10.83 4.12 1.99
CA THR A 33 -10.54 4.86 3.23
C THR A 33 -10.04 3.88 4.29
N THR A 34 -9.53 4.39 5.42
CA THR A 34 -9.08 3.58 6.57
C THR A 34 -10.17 2.73 7.23
N THR A 35 -11.44 2.96 6.89
CA THR A 35 -12.59 2.18 7.38
C THR A 35 -13.11 1.17 6.35
N THR A 36 -12.54 1.16 5.14
CA THR A 36 -12.96 0.25 4.07
C THR A 36 -12.63 -1.19 4.45
N THR A 37 -13.63 -2.06 4.32
CA THR A 37 -13.52 -3.48 4.64
C THR A 37 -13.05 -4.32 3.46
N LEU A 38 -12.50 -5.49 3.73
CA LEU A 38 -12.09 -6.46 2.71
C LEU A 38 -13.26 -6.81 1.78
N LYS A 39 -14.45 -7.05 2.34
CA LYS A 39 -15.65 -7.36 1.53
C LYS A 39 -15.99 -6.24 0.56
N GLN A 40 -15.94 -4.99 1.03
CA GLN A 40 -16.20 -3.83 0.16
C GLN A 40 -15.21 -3.77 -1.01
N VAL A 41 -13.93 -4.06 -0.78
CA VAL A 41 -12.93 -4.14 -1.86
C VAL A 41 -13.22 -5.28 -2.82
N GLN A 42 -13.51 -6.48 -2.31
CA GLN A 42 -13.81 -7.66 -3.14
C GLN A 42 -15.08 -7.49 -3.98
N ASP A 43 -16.11 -6.84 -3.43
CA ASP A 43 -17.38 -6.62 -4.13
C ASP A 43 -17.26 -5.51 -5.21
N ASN A 44 -16.47 -4.47 -4.96
CA ASN A 44 -16.46 -3.27 -5.78
C ASN A 44 -15.24 -3.15 -6.70
N CYS A 45 -14.07 -3.64 -6.29
CA CYS A 45 -12.85 -3.45 -7.06
C CYS A 45 -12.62 -4.59 -8.07
N LEU A 46 -11.92 -4.29 -9.17
CA LEU A 46 -11.43 -5.32 -10.07
C LEU A 46 -10.15 -5.93 -9.50
N ILE A 47 -10.32 -7.05 -8.81
CA ILE A 47 -9.26 -7.78 -8.12
C ILE A 47 -8.36 -8.47 -9.14
N LYS A 48 -7.05 -8.28 -8.99
CA LYS A 48 -6.03 -8.90 -9.82
C LYS A 48 -5.33 -10.06 -9.10
N ASP A 49 -5.03 -9.91 -7.82
CA ASP A 49 -4.41 -10.96 -7.00
C ASP A 49 -4.83 -10.82 -5.53
N GLN A 50 -4.84 -11.93 -4.79
CA GLN A 50 -5.11 -11.97 -3.36
C GLN A 50 -4.29 -13.06 -2.69
N LYS A 51 -3.56 -12.72 -1.62
CA LYS A 51 -2.69 -13.68 -0.94
C LYS A 51 -2.43 -13.31 0.51
N SER A 52 -2.12 -14.32 1.31
CA SER A 52 -1.55 -14.10 2.64
C SER A 52 -0.07 -13.73 2.50
N HIS A 53 0.34 -12.57 3.02
CA HIS A 53 1.72 -12.10 3.01
C HIS A 53 2.09 -11.53 4.38
N LYS A 54 3.17 -12.03 5.00
CA LYS A 54 3.70 -11.55 6.28
C LYS A 54 2.66 -11.48 7.42
N GLY A 55 1.75 -12.46 7.48
CA GLY A 55 0.69 -12.51 8.51
C GLY A 55 -0.49 -11.57 8.25
N MET A 56 -0.51 -10.88 7.11
CA MET A 56 -1.63 -10.08 6.63
C MET A 56 -2.23 -10.69 5.37
N TYR A 57 -3.41 -10.22 4.98
CA TYR A 57 -4.05 -10.56 3.72
C TYR A 57 -3.91 -9.38 2.74
N GLU A 58 -3.10 -9.56 1.71
CA GLU A 58 -2.83 -8.57 0.66
C GLU A 58 -3.80 -8.76 -0.51
N VAL A 59 -4.39 -7.67 -0.97
CA VAL A 59 -5.28 -7.62 -2.12
C VAL A 59 -4.72 -6.62 -3.14
N GLU A 60 -4.40 -7.09 -4.33
CA GLU A 60 -4.02 -6.25 -5.47
C GLU A 60 -5.22 -5.99 -6.36
N PHE A 61 -5.52 -4.73 -6.63
CA PHE A 61 -6.60 -4.31 -7.54
C PHE A 61 -6.18 -3.09 -8.35
N LYS A 62 -6.92 -2.79 -9.43
CA LYS A 62 -6.68 -1.60 -10.25
C LYS A 62 -7.34 -0.37 -9.62
N ASN A 63 -6.56 0.70 -9.42
CA ASN A 63 -7.08 2.02 -9.08
C ASN A 63 -7.58 2.70 -10.35
N ASP A 64 -8.86 3.05 -10.38
CA ASP A 64 -9.48 3.64 -11.58
C ASP A 64 -9.12 5.12 -11.76
N THR A 65 -8.73 5.82 -10.69
CA THR A 65 -8.25 7.22 -10.78
C THR A 65 -6.93 7.31 -11.54
N THR A 66 -6.00 6.38 -11.28
CA THR A 66 -4.63 6.45 -11.83
C THR A 66 -4.35 5.39 -12.90
N GLY A 67 -5.22 4.39 -13.02
CA GLY A 67 -5.03 3.21 -13.87
C GLY A 67 -3.98 2.22 -13.36
N LYS A 68 -3.34 2.47 -12.21
CA LYS A 68 -2.25 1.65 -11.66
C LYS A 68 -2.77 0.54 -10.74
N SER A 69 -2.02 -0.56 -10.63
CA SER A 69 -2.24 -1.55 -9.57
C SER A 69 -1.92 -0.94 -8.21
N VAL A 70 -2.77 -1.23 -7.22
CA VAL A 70 -2.60 -0.86 -5.82
C VAL A 70 -2.77 -2.12 -4.98
N LYS A 71 -1.96 -2.25 -3.93
CA LYS A 71 -1.98 -3.37 -3.00
C LYS A 71 -2.40 -2.88 -1.64
N CYS A 72 -3.53 -3.36 -1.15
CA CYS A 72 -4.01 -3.06 0.19
C CYS A 72 -3.88 -4.28 1.10
N ASP A 73 -3.35 -4.07 2.30
CA ASP A 73 -3.18 -5.10 3.31
C ASP A 73 -4.33 -5.02 4.33
N PHE A 74 -4.84 -6.19 4.71
CA PHE A 74 -5.86 -6.39 5.72
C PHE A 74 -5.31 -7.30 6.83
N ALA A 75 -5.78 -7.14 8.06
CA ALA A 75 -5.28 -7.93 9.18
C ALA A 75 -5.47 -9.45 8.99
N LYS A 76 -6.53 -9.86 8.27
CA LYS A 76 -6.88 -11.26 8.00
C LYS A 76 -7.79 -11.36 6.78
N ASN A 77 -7.92 -12.57 6.23
CA ASN A 77 -8.92 -12.88 5.19
C ASN A 77 -10.32 -13.02 5.82
N ASP A 78 -10.88 -11.90 6.27
CA ASP A 78 -12.18 -11.81 6.91
C ASP A 78 -12.96 -10.65 6.27
N PRO A 79 -14.24 -10.85 5.89
CA PRO A 79 -15.02 -9.82 5.20
C PRO A 79 -15.12 -8.51 5.99
N THR A 80 -15.02 -8.53 7.32
CA THR A 80 -15.09 -7.32 8.16
C THR A 80 -13.73 -6.72 8.49
N ALA A 81 -12.63 -7.32 8.02
CA ALA A 81 -11.29 -6.77 8.24
C ALA A 81 -11.19 -5.41 7.55
N VAL A 82 -10.82 -4.38 8.31
CA VAL A 82 -10.56 -3.04 7.78
C VAL A 82 -9.18 -2.95 7.16
N VAL A 83 -9.02 -2.09 6.17
CA VAL A 83 -7.73 -1.86 5.52
C VAL A 83 -6.71 -1.32 6.52
N ASN A 84 -5.54 -1.93 6.53
CA ASN A 84 -4.42 -1.56 7.39
C ASN A 84 -3.51 -0.55 6.69
N GLY A 85 -3.35 -0.69 5.37
CA GLY A 85 -2.59 0.24 4.54
C GLY A 85 -2.61 -0.16 3.06
N CYS A 86 -2.30 0.78 2.17
CA CYS A 86 -2.21 0.54 0.73
C CYS A 86 -0.89 1.07 0.16
N ARG A 87 -0.34 0.37 -0.84
CA ARG A 87 0.91 0.69 -1.52
C ARG A 87 0.90 0.38 -3.02
#